data_AF-A0A149V5M9-F1
#
_entry.id   AF-A0A149V5M9-F1
#
_cell.length_a   1.000
_cell.length_b   1.000
_cell.length_c   1.000
_cell.angle_alpha   90.00
_cell.angle_beta   90.00
_cell.angle_gamma   90.00
#
_symmetry.space_group_name_H-M   'P 1'
#
loop_
_entity.id
_entity.type
_entity.pdbx_description
1 polymer ?
#
loop_
_entity_poly.entity_id
_entity_poly.type
_entity_poly.pdbx_seq_one_letter_code
_entity_poly.pdbx_strand_id
1 'polypeptide(L)'
;MKILGQTGQAMTFDQIKIQLASPEQIRSWSFGEIKKPETINYRTFKPERDGLFCARIFGPIKDYECLCGKYKRMKFRGIVCEKCGVEVTLAKVRRERMGHIQLASPVAHIWFLKSLPSRIGLMVDMTLKDLEKVLYFENYLVLEPGTSPLKQYSLLTEEQYLDAMDEYGEEGIEVGIGAEAIKKVLERIDCDAEKVELRQELKETTSEAKRKKLVKRLKLIEAFSESGSRPEWMILDLVPVIPPELRPLVPLDGGRFATSDLNDLYRRVINRNNRLKRLMELRAPDIIVRNEKRMLQEAVDALFDNGRRGRAITGANKRPLKSLSDMLKGKQGRFRQNLLGKRVDYSGRSVIVVGPEMKLHQCGLPKKMALELFKPFIYSKLEKYGHATTIKAAKRMVEKERPEVWDILEEVIREHPVMLNRAPTLHRLGIQA
;
A
#
# COMPACT_ATOMS: atom_id res chain seq x y z
N MET A 1 32.07 -12.21 -22.73
CA MET A 1 30.66 -11.91 -23.11
C MET A 1 29.73 -12.32 -21.98
N LYS A 2 29.17 -11.38 -21.20
CA LYS A 2 28.06 -11.65 -20.27
C LYS A 2 26.75 -11.51 -21.05
N ILE A 3 26.37 -12.58 -21.77
CA ILE A 3 25.10 -12.69 -22.48
C ILE A 3 24.22 -13.62 -21.67
N LEU A 4 23.29 -13.01 -20.93
CA LEU A 4 22.02 -13.53 -20.39
C LEU A 4 21.67 -12.57 -19.24
N GLY A 5 20.47 -12.00 -19.32
CA GLY A 5 20.04 -10.89 -18.47
C GLY A 5 20.33 -11.17 -17.00
N GLN A 6 21.00 -10.22 -16.33
CA GLN A 6 21.05 -10.17 -14.88
C GLN A 6 19.60 -10.16 -14.37
N THR A 7 19.07 -11.33 -14.05
CA THR A 7 18.11 -11.47 -12.96
C THR A 7 18.79 -10.82 -11.78
N GLY A 8 18.35 -9.62 -11.40
CA GLY A 8 18.87 -8.96 -10.21
C GLY A 8 18.89 -9.99 -9.08
N GLN A 9 20.04 -10.19 -8.46
CA GLN A 9 20.16 -11.08 -7.31
C GLN A 9 19.01 -10.75 -6.36
N ALA A 10 18.20 -11.75 -6.02
CA ALA A 10 17.21 -11.58 -4.99
C ALA A 10 17.95 -11.09 -3.75
N MET A 11 17.58 -9.93 -3.22
CA MET A 11 18.13 -9.44 -1.96
C MET A 11 17.85 -10.49 -0.90
N THR A 12 18.89 -11.21 -0.47
CA THR A 12 18.83 -12.15 0.64
C THR A 12 18.92 -11.37 1.93
N PHE A 13 17.95 -11.56 2.82
CA PHE A 13 17.92 -10.95 4.15
C PHE A 13 17.50 -12.00 5.16
N ASP A 14 18.03 -11.91 6.38
CA ASP A 14 17.72 -12.85 7.46
C ASP A 14 16.58 -12.34 8.37
N GLN A 15 16.36 -11.03 8.39
CA GLN A 15 15.40 -10.38 9.28
C GLN A 15 14.59 -9.29 8.55
N ILE A 16 13.35 -9.12 8.97
CA ILE A 16 12.46 -8.03 8.52
C ILE A 16 12.11 -7.19 9.74
N LYS A 17 12.40 -5.88 9.67
CA LYS A 17 11.99 -4.89 10.67
C LYS A 17 10.85 -4.04 10.11
N ILE A 18 9.92 -3.65 10.98
CA ILE A 18 8.89 -2.64 10.71
C ILE A 18 9.10 -1.44 11.63
N GLN A 19 8.97 -0.23 11.08
CA GLN A 19 9.11 1.02 11.80
C GLN A 19 8.17 2.07 11.21
N LEU A 20 7.85 3.11 11.99
CA LEU A 20 7.17 4.29 11.49
C LEU A 20 8.03 5.01 10.45
N ALA A 21 7.42 5.43 9.35
CA ALA A 21 8.12 6.16 8.30
C ALA A 21 8.10 7.66 8.60
N SER A 22 9.27 8.27 8.66
CA SER A 22 9.35 9.73 8.78
C SER A 22 8.94 10.42 7.46
N PRO A 23 8.52 11.69 7.49
CA PRO A 23 8.25 12.49 6.30
C PRO A 23 9.43 12.50 5.30
N GLU A 24 10.66 12.58 5.82
CA GLU A 24 11.90 12.56 5.06
C GLU A 24 12.13 11.19 4.38
N GLN A 25 11.86 10.11 5.11
CA GLN A 25 11.98 8.76 4.59
C GLN A 25 10.96 8.51 3.47
N ILE A 26 9.71 8.97 3.63
CA ILE A 26 8.69 8.91 2.58
C ILE A 26 9.15 9.68 1.33
N ARG A 27 9.77 10.85 1.51
CA ARG A 27 10.32 11.63 0.40
C ARG A 27 11.48 10.91 -0.28
N SER A 28 12.34 10.21 0.47
CA SER A 28 13.47 9.43 -0.06
C SER A 28 13.04 8.26 -0.95
N TRP A 29 11.89 7.64 -0.67
CA TRP A 29 11.33 6.57 -1.50
C TRP A 29 10.71 7.07 -2.80
N SER A 30 10.43 8.37 -2.86
CA SER A 30 9.66 8.94 -3.94
C SER A 30 10.53 9.38 -5.10
N PHE A 31 10.09 9.04 -6.31
CA PHE A 31 10.68 9.50 -7.56
C PHE A 31 10.06 10.80 -8.08
N GLY A 32 9.08 11.36 -7.36
CA GLY A 32 8.46 12.63 -7.72
C GLY A 32 7.10 12.87 -7.07
N GLU A 33 6.74 14.16 -7.00
CA GLU A 33 5.46 14.63 -6.47
C GLU A 33 4.36 14.52 -7.53
N ILE A 34 3.20 14.01 -7.14
CA ILE A 34 2.00 13.96 -7.97
C ILE A 34 1.14 15.17 -7.62
N LYS A 35 1.00 16.06 -8.60
CA LYS A 35 0.27 17.33 -8.43
C LYS A 35 -1.14 17.26 -8.95
N LYS A 36 -1.39 16.45 -9.99
CA LYS A 36 -2.67 16.43 -10.68
C LYS A 36 -3.41 15.11 -10.52
N PRO A 37 -4.76 15.14 -10.47
CA PRO A 37 -5.58 13.93 -10.32
C PRO A 37 -5.72 13.13 -11.63
N GLU A 38 -5.26 13.65 -12.76
CA GLU A 38 -5.47 12.97 -14.04
C GLU A 38 -4.65 11.66 -14.13
N THR A 39 -5.18 10.71 -14.89
CA THR A 39 -4.56 9.39 -15.07
C THR A 39 -3.91 9.29 -16.45
N ILE A 40 -4.73 9.17 -17.49
CA ILE A 40 -4.33 9.07 -18.89
C ILE A 40 -5.15 10.03 -19.74
N ASN A 41 -4.57 10.43 -20.86
CA ASN A 41 -5.26 11.22 -21.87
C ASN A 41 -6.34 10.36 -22.57
N TYR A 42 -7.55 10.89 -22.69
CA TYR A 42 -8.69 10.14 -23.26
C TYR A 42 -8.58 9.85 -24.77
N ARG A 43 -7.80 10.64 -25.53
CA ARG A 43 -7.61 10.42 -26.98
C ARG A 43 -6.38 9.57 -27.28
N THR A 44 -5.26 9.89 -26.63
CA THR A 44 -3.96 9.26 -26.96
C THR A 44 -3.62 8.06 -26.09
N PHE A 45 -4.37 7.85 -25.00
CA PHE A 45 -4.10 6.87 -23.95
C PHE A 45 -2.70 6.97 -23.32
N LYS A 46 -2.01 8.09 -23.54
CA LYS A 46 -0.71 8.37 -22.92
C LYS A 46 -0.93 8.90 -21.51
N PRO A 47 -0.06 8.55 -20.55
CA PRO A 47 -0.11 9.10 -19.20
C PRO A 47 0.06 10.61 -19.20
N GLU A 48 -0.73 11.27 -18.37
CA GLU A 48 -0.66 12.71 -18.19
C GLU A 48 0.58 13.13 -17.38
N ARG A 49 1.05 14.35 -17.62
CA ARG A 49 2.19 14.93 -16.89
C ARG A 49 1.77 15.28 -15.47
N ASP A 50 2.57 14.86 -14.49
CA ASP A 50 2.35 15.05 -13.04
C ASP A 50 1.05 14.44 -12.51
N GLY A 51 0.44 13.54 -13.29
CA GLY A 51 -0.71 12.74 -12.91
C GLY A 51 -0.34 11.41 -12.25
N LEU A 52 -1.36 10.64 -11.89
CA LEU A 52 -1.25 9.36 -11.16
C LEU A 52 -0.49 8.26 -11.93
N PHE A 53 -0.33 8.39 -13.25
CA PHE A 53 0.38 7.41 -14.08
C PHE A 53 1.62 7.99 -14.76
N CYS A 54 2.06 9.19 -14.35
CA CYS A 54 3.11 9.96 -15.01
C CYS A 54 4.37 9.13 -15.29
N ALA A 55 4.80 9.10 -16.55
CA ALA A 55 5.98 8.34 -16.97
C ALA A 55 7.30 8.92 -16.45
N ARG A 56 7.34 10.22 -16.12
CA ARG A 56 8.52 10.86 -15.52
C ARG A 56 8.79 10.32 -14.12
N ILE A 57 7.74 10.19 -13.31
CA ILE A 57 7.82 9.74 -11.92
C ILE A 57 8.02 8.23 -11.86
N PHE A 58 7.16 7.48 -12.55
CA PHE A 58 7.11 6.02 -12.40
C PHE A 58 7.99 5.26 -13.39
N GLY A 59 8.47 5.89 -14.45
CA GLY A 59 9.30 5.25 -15.50
C GLY A 59 8.55 4.99 -16.81
N PRO A 60 9.22 4.40 -17.82
CA PRO A 60 8.71 4.27 -19.18
C PRO A 60 7.65 3.17 -19.32
N ILE A 61 6.72 3.32 -20.27
CA ILE A 61 5.65 2.33 -20.55
C ILE A 61 6.19 1.14 -21.34
N LYS A 62 7.17 1.38 -22.21
CA LYS A 62 7.80 0.40 -23.09
C LYS A 62 9.27 0.29 -22.74
N ASP A 63 9.83 -0.91 -22.88
CA ASP A 63 11.23 -1.16 -22.58
C ASP A 63 12.15 -0.33 -23.47
N TYR A 64 13.10 0.38 -22.84
CA TYR A 64 14.10 1.21 -23.51
C TYR A 64 13.52 2.22 -24.51
N GLU A 65 12.34 2.78 -24.20
CA GLU A 65 11.69 3.82 -25.01
C GLU A 65 11.10 4.92 -24.12
N CYS A 66 11.46 6.17 -24.42
CA CYS A 66 10.85 7.33 -23.75
C CYS A 66 9.43 7.62 -24.27
N LEU A 67 8.61 8.33 -23.50
CA LEU A 67 7.19 8.58 -23.82
C LEU A 67 6.95 9.32 -25.16
N CYS A 68 7.84 10.25 -25.53
CA CYS A 68 7.75 10.98 -26.79
C CYS A 68 8.33 10.21 -27.99
N GLY A 69 9.08 9.13 -27.76
CA GLY A 69 9.74 8.35 -28.80
C GLY A 69 11.01 8.97 -29.41
N LYS A 70 11.55 10.07 -28.86
CA LYS A 70 12.84 10.67 -29.28
C LYS A 70 13.99 9.66 -29.10
N TYR A 71 14.09 9.09 -27.91
CA TYR A 71 15.05 8.05 -27.56
C TYR A 71 14.37 6.69 -27.56
N LYS A 72 14.87 5.78 -28.40
CA LYS A 72 14.41 4.39 -28.53
C LYS A 72 15.60 3.44 -28.62
N ARG A 73 15.38 2.19 -28.19
CA ARG A 73 16.35 1.08 -28.17
C ARG A 73 17.35 1.18 -27.01
N MET A 74 17.98 0.05 -26.73
CA MET A 74 18.88 -0.15 -25.60
C MET A 74 20.11 0.77 -25.57
N LYS A 75 20.52 1.34 -26.72
CA LYS A 75 21.68 2.25 -26.82
C LYS A 75 21.56 3.52 -25.99
N PHE A 76 20.34 3.96 -25.68
CA PHE A 76 20.08 5.17 -24.88
C PHE A 76 19.73 4.85 -23.42
N ARG A 77 20.04 3.63 -22.94
CA ARG A 77 19.75 3.20 -21.58
C ARG A 77 20.34 4.20 -20.57
N GLY A 78 19.52 4.62 -19.60
CA GLY A 78 19.91 5.54 -18.53
C GLY A 78 19.85 7.03 -18.91
N ILE A 79 19.58 7.36 -20.18
CA ILE A 79 19.42 8.76 -20.59
C ILE A 79 18.03 9.26 -20.21
N VAL A 80 17.96 10.44 -19.60
CA VAL A 80 16.71 11.16 -19.33
C VAL A 80 16.37 12.02 -20.53
N CYS A 81 15.17 11.85 -21.08
CA CYS A 81 14.76 12.61 -22.26
C CYS A 81 14.47 14.08 -21.93
N GLU A 82 15.12 15.02 -22.60
CA GLU A 82 14.88 16.48 -22.42
C GLU A 82 13.43 16.90 -22.70
N LYS A 83 12.77 16.27 -23.68
CA LYS A 83 11.41 16.66 -24.10
C LYS A 83 10.32 16.21 -23.12
N CYS A 84 10.44 14.99 -22.59
CA CYS A 84 9.38 14.40 -21.73
C CYS A 84 9.83 14.10 -20.29
N GLY A 85 11.11 14.27 -19.97
CA GLY A 85 11.69 13.97 -18.66
C GLY A 85 11.70 12.47 -18.30
N VAL A 86 11.38 11.59 -19.25
CA VAL A 86 11.28 10.14 -18.98
C VAL A 86 12.65 9.50 -19.17
N GLU A 87 13.09 8.77 -18.16
CA GLU A 87 14.30 7.96 -18.18
C GLU A 87 14.10 6.70 -19.04
N VAL A 88 15.08 6.41 -19.90
CA VAL A 88 15.05 5.24 -20.77
C VAL A 88 15.57 4.01 -20.02
N THR A 89 14.64 3.25 -19.44
CA THR A 89 14.90 2.01 -18.67
C THR A 89 13.89 0.91 -19.03
N LEU A 90 13.91 -0.20 -18.29
CA LEU A 90 12.91 -1.28 -18.41
C LEU A 90 11.57 -0.81 -17.84
N ALA A 91 10.45 -1.20 -18.45
CA ALA A 91 9.12 -0.86 -17.97
C ALA A 91 8.82 -1.45 -16.59
N LYS A 92 9.48 -2.56 -16.22
CA LYS A 92 9.37 -3.23 -14.91
C LYS A 92 9.57 -2.27 -13.71
N VAL A 93 10.38 -1.21 -13.87
CA VAL A 93 10.61 -0.23 -12.80
C VAL A 93 9.30 0.47 -12.36
N ARG A 94 8.27 0.50 -13.21
CA ARG A 94 6.93 1.04 -12.89
C ARG A 94 6.19 0.25 -11.82
N ARG A 95 6.67 -0.95 -11.48
CA ARG A 95 6.17 -1.76 -10.37
C ARG A 95 6.83 -1.43 -9.03
N GLU A 96 8.00 -0.80 -9.06
CA GLU A 96 8.86 -0.60 -7.90
C GLU A 96 8.92 0.88 -7.48
N ARG A 97 8.89 1.82 -8.43
CA ARG A 97 8.97 3.27 -8.16
C ARG A 97 7.71 3.81 -7.49
N MET A 98 7.87 4.50 -6.37
CA MET A 98 6.79 5.18 -5.65
C MET A 98 6.73 6.67 -5.97
N GLY A 99 5.55 7.26 -5.84
CA GLY A 99 5.34 8.71 -5.86
C GLY A 99 4.97 9.21 -4.46
N HIS A 100 4.84 10.53 -4.29
CA HIS A 100 4.25 11.09 -3.07
C HIS A 100 3.31 12.25 -3.40
N ILE A 101 2.42 12.56 -2.45
CA ILE A 101 1.55 13.74 -2.46
C ILE A 101 1.96 14.59 -1.26
N GLN A 102 2.36 15.83 -1.50
CA GLN A 102 2.57 16.81 -0.44
C GLN A 102 1.22 17.38 0.00
N LEU A 103 0.84 17.10 1.26
CA LEU A 103 -0.40 17.63 1.82
C LEU A 103 -0.26 19.12 2.13
N ALA A 104 -1.36 19.85 1.97
CA ALA A 104 -1.45 21.28 2.27
C ALA A 104 -1.65 21.55 3.77
N SER A 105 -2.25 20.58 4.46
CA SER A 105 -2.44 20.56 5.92
C SER A 105 -2.04 19.17 6.40
N PRO A 106 -1.36 19.05 7.56
CA PRO A 106 -1.14 17.78 8.23
C PRO A 106 -2.44 17.02 8.46
N VAL A 107 -2.38 15.69 8.42
CA VAL A 107 -3.54 14.79 8.54
C VAL A 107 -3.21 13.66 9.51
N ALA A 108 -4.06 13.41 10.49
CA ALA A 108 -3.83 12.32 11.44
C ALA A 108 -3.99 10.95 10.77
N HIS A 109 -3.08 10.02 11.00
CA HIS A 109 -3.21 8.69 10.41
C HIS A 109 -4.30 7.88 11.13
N ILE A 110 -5.32 7.45 10.37
CA ILE A 110 -6.51 6.77 10.90
C ILE A 110 -6.22 5.56 11.79
N TRP A 111 -5.19 4.75 11.47
CA TRP A 111 -4.81 3.60 12.31
C TRP A 111 -4.35 4.00 13.71
N PHE A 112 -3.58 5.08 13.89
CA PHE A 112 -3.11 5.49 15.21
C PHE A 112 -4.20 6.23 16.00
N LEU A 113 -5.15 6.84 15.30
CA LEU A 113 -6.32 7.49 15.87
C LEU A 113 -7.38 6.49 16.35
N LYS A 114 -7.89 5.63 15.46
CA LYS A 114 -9.06 4.76 15.67
C LYS A 114 -8.70 3.29 15.97
N SER A 115 -7.43 2.95 16.17
CA SER A 115 -7.10 1.66 16.80
C SER A 115 -7.50 1.69 18.26
N LEU A 116 -7.93 0.56 18.81
CA LEU A 116 -8.25 0.42 20.22
C LEU A 116 -7.13 -0.39 20.88
N PRO A 117 -6.39 0.19 21.85
CA PRO A 117 -6.46 1.59 22.30
C PRO A 117 -5.86 2.58 21.29
N SER A 118 -6.35 3.83 21.33
CA SER A 118 -5.84 4.92 20.47
C SER A 118 -4.43 5.27 20.88
N ARG A 119 -3.48 5.23 19.94
CA ARG A 119 -2.07 5.54 20.24
C ARG A 119 -1.88 7.03 20.44
N ILE A 120 -2.50 7.85 19.58
CA ILE A 120 -2.48 9.31 19.71
C ILE A 120 -3.16 9.74 21.01
N GLY A 121 -4.35 9.21 21.30
CA GLY A 121 -5.08 9.54 22.53
C GLY A 121 -4.32 9.16 23.80
N LEU A 122 -3.64 8.00 23.81
CA LEU A 122 -2.80 7.61 24.94
C LEU A 122 -1.56 8.51 25.10
N MET A 123 -0.94 8.97 24.01
CA MET A 123 0.24 9.85 24.09
C MET A 123 -0.12 11.21 24.69
N VAL A 124 -1.21 11.82 24.21
CA VAL A 124 -1.68 13.16 24.64
C VAL A 124 -2.55 13.10 25.92
N ASP A 125 -2.75 11.91 26.49
CA ASP A 125 -3.61 11.64 27.65
C ASP A 125 -5.10 12.04 27.51
N MET A 126 -5.58 12.25 26.29
CA MET A 126 -6.96 12.64 26.00
C MET A 126 -7.87 11.44 25.71
N THR A 127 -9.18 11.62 25.93
CA THR A 127 -10.16 10.62 25.47
C THR A 127 -10.27 10.63 23.95
N LEU A 128 -10.64 9.49 23.35
CA LEU A 128 -10.81 9.39 21.89
C LEU A 128 -11.89 10.37 21.37
N LYS A 129 -12.95 10.60 22.14
CA LYS A 129 -14.03 11.53 21.77
C LYS A 129 -13.51 12.97 21.70
N ASP A 130 -12.73 13.37 22.71
CA ASP A 130 -12.15 14.71 22.79
C ASP A 130 -11.14 14.94 21.66
N LEU A 131 -10.31 13.94 21.38
CA LEU A 131 -9.38 13.98 20.25
C LEU A 131 -10.08 14.11 18.90
N GLU A 132 -11.23 13.45 18.71
CA GLU A 132 -12.03 13.58 17.49
C GLU A 132 -12.63 14.98 17.34
N LYS A 133 -13.13 15.58 18.42
CA LYS A 133 -13.66 16.96 18.40
C LYS A 133 -12.60 17.95 17.93
N VAL A 134 -11.35 17.81 18.38
CA VAL A 134 -10.24 18.66 17.93
C VAL A 134 -9.91 18.41 16.47
N LEU A 135 -9.72 17.14 16.07
CA LEU A 135 -9.30 16.77 14.71
C LEU A 135 -10.32 17.15 13.63
N TYR A 136 -11.61 17.13 13.95
CA TYR A 136 -12.69 17.45 13.01
C TYR A 136 -13.23 18.88 13.14
N PHE A 137 -12.47 19.76 13.79
CA PHE A 137 -12.74 21.19 13.89
C PHE A 137 -14.05 21.54 14.62
N GLU A 138 -14.41 20.77 15.64
CA GLU A 138 -15.55 21.08 16.53
C GLU A 138 -15.12 21.92 17.74
N ASN A 139 -14.02 21.52 18.40
CA ASN A 139 -13.49 22.22 19.58
C ASN A 139 -12.03 22.62 19.36
N TYR A 140 -11.61 23.67 20.06
CA TYR A 140 -10.23 24.10 20.11
C TYR A 140 -9.48 23.43 21.27
N LEU A 141 -8.16 23.36 21.15
CA LEU A 141 -7.24 22.81 22.13
C LEU A 141 -6.29 23.89 22.62
N VAL A 142 -6.22 24.11 23.94
CA VAL A 142 -5.25 25.03 24.55
C VAL A 142 -3.86 24.41 24.46
N LEU A 143 -2.96 25.02 23.67
CA LEU A 143 -1.58 24.56 23.51
C LEU A 143 -0.69 25.15 24.61
N GLU A 144 -0.81 26.45 24.84
CA GLU A 144 -0.11 27.17 25.92
C GLU A 144 -1.10 28.12 26.60
N PRO A 145 -1.36 27.95 27.91
CA PRO A 145 -2.32 28.77 28.62
C PRO A 145 -1.83 30.21 28.89
N GLY A 146 -0.52 30.46 28.81
CA GLY A 146 0.06 31.80 28.97
C GLY A 146 -0.35 32.48 30.27
N THR A 147 -1.01 33.65 30.16
CA THR A 147 -1.53 34.43 31.30
C THR A 147 -2.93 34.02 31.74
N SER A 148 -3.60 33.16 30.97
CA SER A 148 -4.96 32.71 31.28
C SER A 148 -4.98 31.65 32.39
N PRO A 149 -6.08 31.56 33.16
CA PRO A 149 -6.26 30.52 34.18
C PRO A 149 -6.60 29.14 33.57
N LEU A 150 -6.59 29.01 32.24
CA LEU A 150 -6.98 27.79 31.56
C LEU A 150 -5.93 26.69 31.73
N LYS A 151 -6.37 25.44 31.70
CA LYS A 151 -5.46 24.29 31.79
C LYS A 151 -4.89 23.98 30.41
N GLN A 152 -3.61 23.66 30.36
CA GLN A 152 -2.98 23.13 29.16
C GLN A 152 -3.70 21.85 28.70
N TYR A 153 -3.89 21.71 27.39
CA TYR A 153 -4.63 20.62 26.73
C TYR A 153 -6.11 20.51 27.11
N SER A 154 -6.67 21.56 27.73
CA SER A 154 -8.12 21.68 27.89
C SER A 154 -8.80 22.00 26.54
N LEU A 155 -10.05 21.56 26.42
CA LEU A 155 -10.88 21.84 25.25
C LEU A 155 -11.69 23.11 25.47
N LEU A 156 -11.75 23.96 24.45
CA LEU A 156 -12.60 25.14 24.40
C LEU A 156 -13.66 24.98 23.30
N THR A 157 -14.90 25.36 23.60
CA THR A 157 -15.93 25.56 22.56
C THR A 157 -15.61 26.83 21.76
N GLU A 158 -16.31 27.03 20.65
CA GLU A 158 -16.14 28.25 19.84
C GLU A 158 -16.46 29.52 20.63
N GLU A 159 -17.52 29.51 21.45
CA GLU A 159 -17.88 30.62 22.35
C GLU A 159 -16.77 30.89 23.37
N GLN A 160 -16.31 29.86 24.08
CA GLN A 160 -15.24 29.99 25.08
C GLN A 160 -13.91 30.46 24.48
N TYR A 161 -13.64 30.08 23.23
CA TYR A 161 -12.46 30.54 22.52
C TYR A 161 -12.55 32.03 22.19
N LEU A 162 -13.72 32.51 21.77
CA LEU A 162 -13.95 33.94 21.52
C LEU A 162 -13.83 34.74 22.82
N ASP A 163 -14.48 34.28 23.90
CA ASP A 163 -14.40 34.93 25.22
C ASP A 163 -12.95 35.01 25.73
N ALA A 164 -12.19 33.91 25.61
CA ALA A 164 -10.78 33.88 26.00
C ALA A 164 -9.91 34.79 25.12
N MET A 165 -10.23 34.92 23.83
CA MET A 165 -9.52 35.82 22.93
C MET A 165 -9.82 37.29 23.24
N ASP A 166 -11.06 37.61 23.61
CA ASP A 166 -11.47 38.96 24.00
C ASP A 166 -10.85 39.38 25.35
N GLU A 167 -10.70 38.45 26.29
CA GLU A 167 -10.15 38.72 27.62
C GLU A 167 -8.61 38.80 27.65
N TYR A 168 -7.91 37.86 27.00
CA TYR A 168 -6.45 37.71 27.10
C TYR A 168 -5.68 38.15 25.85
N GLY A 169 -6.36 38.35 24.72
CA GLY A 169 -5.75 38.68 23.43
C GLY A 169 -4.94 37.54 22.80
N GLU A 170 -4.51 37.74 21.54
CA GLU A 170 -3.77 36.73 20.77
C GLU A 170 -2.39 36.37 21.37
N GLU A 171 -1.77 37.30 22.12
CA GLU A 171 -0.48 37.07 22.78
C GLU A 171 -0.61 36.40 24.16
N GLY A 172 -1.80 36.42 24.76
CA GLY A 172 -2.03 35.89 26.10
C GLY A 172 -2.28 34.38 26.16
N ILE A 173 -2.70 33.77 25.04
CA ILE A 173 -3.03 32.34 24.96
C ILE A 173 -2.75 31.75 23.57
N GLU A 174 -2.05 30.60 23.52
CA GLU A 174 -1.89 29.84 22.26
C GLU A 174 -2.95 28.73 22.19
N VAL A 175 -3.86 28.85 21.24
CA VAL A 175 -4.92 27.86 21.00
C VAL A 175 -4.81 27.31 19.59
N GLY A 176 -4.97 26.00 19.43
CA GLY A 176 -4.92 25.31 18.14
C GLY A 176 -6.16 24.48 17.86
N ILE A 177 -6.40 24.17 16.59
CA ILE A 177 -7.46 23.25 16.16
C ILE A 177 -6.98 22.32 15.05
N GLY A 178 -7.61 21.15 14.93
CA GLY A 178 -7.30 20.17 13.89
C GLY A 178 -6.04 19.36 14.13
N ALA A 179 -5.57 18.68 13.08
CA ALA A 179 -4.38 17.84 13.13
C ALA A 179 -3.07 18.62 13.37
N GLU A 180 -3.02 19.90 13.02
CA GLU A 180 -1.88 20.79 13.28
C GLU A 180 -1.66 20.99 14.78
N ALA A 181 -2.74 21.22 15.53
CA ALA A 181 -2.67 21.36 16.98
C ALA A 181 -2.16 20.07 17.65
N ILE A 182 -2.72 18.93 17.27
CA ILE A 182 -2.29 17.63 17.80
C ILE A 182 -0.82 17.34 17.45
N LYS A 183 -0.38 17.71 16.23
CA LYS A 183 1.02 17.58 15.85
C LYS A 183 1.95 18.40 16.73
N LYS A 184 1.64 19.68 16.96
CA LYS A 184 2.40 20.56 17.87
C LYS A 184 2.50 19.96 19.28
N VAL A 185 1.41 19.40 19.79
CA VAL A 185 1.43 18.74 21.11
C VAL A 185 2.37 17.53 21.09
N LEU A 186 2.28 16.67 20.08
CA LEU A 186 3.14 15.49 19.95
C LEU A 186 4.63 15.86 19.79
N GLU A 187 4.94 16.97 19.12
CA GLU A 187 6.31 17.47 18.95
C GLU A 187 6.95 17.96 20.26
N ARG A 188 6.14 18.46 21.20
CA ARG A 188 6.59 18.94 22.52
C ARG A 188 6.83 17.82 23.54
N ILE A 189 6.34 16.60 23.28
CA ILE A 189 6.50 15.48 24.22
C ILE A 189 7.93 14.93 24.14
N ASP A 190 8.69 15.14 25.21
CA ASP A 190 9.94 14.42 25.44
C ASP A 190 9.66 13.05 26.06
N CYS A 191 9.91 12.00 25.28
CA CYS A 191 9.64 10.62 25.71
C CYS A 191 10.48 10.19 26.92
N ASP A 192 11.71 10.69 27.06
CA ASP A 192 12.60 10.26 28.14
C ASP A 192 12.24 10.96 29.45
N ALA A 193 11.88 12.25 29.39
CA ALA A 193 11.38 13.00 30.54
C ALA A 193 10.03 12.43 31.04
N GLU A 194 9.07 12.26 30.14
CA GLU A 194 7.73 11.74 30.47
C GLU A 194 7.79 10.31 31.05
N LYS A 195 8.76 9.50 30.61
CA LYS A 195 9.00 8.16 31.16
C LYS A 195 9.38 8.20 32.65
N VAL A 196 10.16 9.18 33.08
CA VAL A 196 10.55 9.35 34.49
C VAL A 196 9.35 9.79 35.30
N GLU A 197 8.61 10.79 34.83
CA GLU A 197 7.41 11.31 35.50
C GLU A 197 6.33 10.23 35.67
N LEU A 198 6.02 9.48 34.61
CA LEU A 198 5.03 8.41 34.67
C LEU A 198 5.43 7.29 35.63
N ARG A 199 6.73 6.99 35.77
CA ARG A 199 7.22 5.99 36.73
C ARG A 199 7.05 6.46 38.17
N GLN A 200 7.22 7.76 38.42
CA GLN A 200 6.97 8.35 39.72
C GLN A 200 5.48 8.35 40.05
N GLU A 201 4.64 8.83 39.13
CA GLU A 201 3.19 8.87 39.30
C GLU A 201 2.61 7.46 39.53
N LEU A 202 3.17 6.44 38.87
CA LEU A 202 2.78 5.05 39.03
C LEU A 202 3.07 4.50 40.45
N LYS A 203 4.11 5.00 41.13
CA LYS A 203 4.43 4.62 42.52
C LYS A 203 3.50 5.29 43.52
N GLU A 204 3.12 6.54 43.27
CA GLU A 204 2.28 7.34 44.16
C GLU A 204 0.79 6.99 44.01
N THR A 205 0.38 6.51 42.83
CA THR A 205 -1.03 6.22 42.54
C THR A 205 -1.55 4.99 43.29
N THR A 206 -2.56 5.20 44.14
CA THR A 206 -3.28 4.14 44.86
C THR A 206 -4.47 3.56 44.08
N SER A 207 -5.03 4.31 43.11
CA SER A 207 -6.19 3.90 42.31
C SER A 207 -5.84 2.87 41.25
N GLU A 208 -6.50 1.71 41.26
CA GLU A 208 -6.28 0.63 40.29
C GLU A 208 -6.60 1.04 38.84
N ALA A 209 -7.65 1.86 38.64
CA ALA A 209 -8.05 2.33 37.31
C ALA A 209 -7.01 3.29 36.71
N LYS A 210 -6.53 4.25 37.51
CA LYS A 210 -5.48 5.19 37.10
C LYS A 210 -4.17 4.46 36.85
N ARG A 211 -3.82 3.49 37.70
CA ARG A 211 -2.66 2.60 37.52
C ARG A 211 -2.69 1.88 36.17
N LYS A 212 -3.82 1.28 35.77
CA LYS A 212 -3.97 0.61 34.46
C LYS A 212 -3.79 1.56 33.28
N LYS A 213 -4.23 2.82 33.38
CA LYS A 213 -4.03 3.84 32.33
C LYS A 213 -2.55 4.21 32.22
N LEU A 214 -1.90 4.51 33.34
CA LEU A 214 -0.49 4.88 33.41
C LEU A 214 0.42 3.78 32.88
N VAL A 215 0.18 2.51 33.23
CA VAL A 215 0.96 1.37 32.70
C VAL A 215 0.88 1.29 31.18
N LYS A 216 -0.30 1.51 30.59
CA LYS A 216 -0.47 1.49 29.13
C LYS A 216 0.25 2.64 28.45
N ARG A 217 0.23 3.83 29.06
CA ARG A 217 0.91 5.03 28.55
C ARG A 217 2.43 4.87 28.66
N LEU A 218 2.94 4.48 29.82
CA LEU A 218 4.37 4.21 30.05
C LEU A 218 4.93 3.20 29.05
N LYS A 219 4.23 2.08 28.82
CA LYS A 219 4.64 1.08 27.83
C LYS A 219 4.73 1.64 26.41
N LEU A 220 3.84 2.57 26.05
CA LEU A 220 3.86 3.20 24.73
C LEU A 220 5.06 4.14 24.59
N ILE A 221 5.32 4.95 25.61
CA ILE A 221 6.45 5.90 25.63
C ILE A 221 7.79 5.17 25.61
N GLU A 222 7.93 4.11 26.40
CA GLU A 222 9.10 3.24 26.38
C GLU A 222 9.35 2.66 24.98
N ALA A 223 8.29 2.20 24.30
CA ALA A 223 8.41 1.69 22.93
C ALA A 223 8.82 2.77 21.91
N PHE A 224 8.38 4.02 22.08
CA PHE A 224 8.82 5.13 21.22
C PHE A 224 10.30 5.45 21.44
N SER A 225 10.72 5.59 22.71
CA SER A 225 12.12 5.82 23.11
C SER A 225 13.05 4.71 22.58
N GLU A 226 12.69 3.43 22.78
CA GLU A 226 13.50 2.28 22.29
C GLU A 226 13.55 2.19 20.76
N SER A 227 12.46 2.54 20.06
CA SER A 227 12.40 2.46 18.60
C SER A 227 13.14 3.59 17.88
N GLY A 228 13.45 4.69 18.58
CA GLY A 228 13.95 5.93 18.00
C GLY A 228 12.95 6.62 17.05
N SER A 229 11.68 6.24 17.11
CA SER A 229 10.62 6.89 16.31
C SER A 229 10.09 8.10 17.05
N ARG A 230 9.74 9.16 16.33
CA ARG A 230 9.15 10.34 16.95
C ARG A 230 7.61 10.27 16.96
N PRO A 231 6.93 10.71 18.04
CA PRO A 231 5.47 10.61 18.16
C PRO A 231 4.70 11.36 17.06
N GLU A 232 5.21 12.51 16.61
CA GLU A 232 4.57 13.34 15.61
C GLU A 232 4.48 12.69 14.22
N TRP A 233 5.27 11.64 13.94
CA TRP A 233 5.18 10.87 12.70
C TRP A 233 3.86 10.10 12.55
N MET A 234 3.03 10.04 13.60
CA MET A 234 1.65 9.57 13.51
C MET A 234 0.73 10.55 12.76
N ILE A 235 1.16 11.80 12.57
CA ILE A 235 0.50 12.82 11.75
C ILE A 235 1.26 12.92 10.42
N LEU A 236 0.54 12.73 9.32
CA LEU A 236 1.10 12.70 7.97
C LEU A 236 1.18 14.11 7.40
N ASP A 237 2.39 14.51 6.98
CA ASP A 237 2.60 15.68 6.11
C ASP A 237 2.63 15.31 4.62
N LEU A 238 3.01 14.06 4.32
CA LEU A 238 3.08 13.51 2.97
C LEU A 238 2.41 12.14 2.93
N VAL A 239 1.76 11.84 1.81
CA VAL A 239 1.17 10.53 1.55
C VAL A 239 1.93 9.84 0.43
N PRO A 240 2.51 8.65 0.66
CA PRO A 240 3.11 7.86 -0.42
C PRO A 240 2.04 7.34 -1.39
N VAL A 241 2.37 7.34 -2.67
CA VAL A 241 1.52 6.81 -3.73
C VAL A 241 2.14 5.54 -4.28
N ILE A 242 1.37 4.45 -4.21
CA ILE A 242 1.83 3.15 -4.67
C ILE A 242 2.10 3.14 -6.19
N PRO A 243 3.01 2.28 -6.66
CA PRO A 243 3.35 2.15 -8.08
C PRO A 243 2.12 1.85 -8.95
N PRO A 244 2.04 2.40 -10.18
CA PRO A 244 0.87 2.29 -11.06
C PRO A 244 0.55 0.85 -11.48
N GLU A 245 1.55 -0.04 -11.59
CA GLU A 245 1.28 -1.45 -11.91
C GLU A 245 0.53 -2.21 -10.80
N LEU A 246 0.61 -1.75 -9.55
CA LEU A 246 -0.15 -2.32 -8.44
C LEU A 246 -1.60 -1.81 -8.39
N ARG A 247 -1.92 -0.78 -9.18
CA ARG A 247 -3.24 -0.15 -9.33
C ARG A 247 -3.57 0.08 -10.82
N PRO A 248 -3.60 -0.98 -11.64
CA PRO A 248 -3.64 -0.85 -13.08
C PRO A 248 -4.95 -0.21 -13.58
N LEU A 249 -4.86 0.38 -14.77
CA LEU A 249 -5.97 0.85 -15.57
C LEU A 249 -5.93 0.04 -16.86
N VAL A 250 -6.83 -0.92 -16.99
CA VAL A 250 -6.82 -1.90 -18.08
C VAL A 250 -7.91 -1.56 -19.08
N PRO A 251 -7.58 -1.36 -20.37
CA PRO A 251 -8.58 -1.19 -21.40
C PRO A 251 -9.40 -2.49 -21.54
N LEU A 252 -10.71 -2.34 -21.60
CA LEU A 252 -11.67 -3.40 -21.92
C LEU A 252 -12.19 -3.19 -23.34
N ASP A 253 -12.77 -4.25 -23.90
CA ASP A 253 -13.44 -4.18 -25.19
C ASP A 253 -14.56 -3.11 -25.17
N GLY A 254 -14.71 -2.39 -26.28
CA GLY A 254 -15.67 -1.28 -26.39
C GLY A 254 -15.19 0.05 -25.79
N GLY A 255 -13.88 0.26 -25.65
CA GLY A 255 -13.30 1.55 -25.22
C GLY A 255 -13.51 1.91 -23.75
N ARG A 256 -13.97 0.95 -22.94
CA ARG A 256 -14.13 1.10 -21.49
C ARG A 256 -12.80 0.83 -20.79
N PHE A 257 -12.67 1.30 -19.55
CA PHE A 257 -11.51 1.05 -18.72
C PHE A 257 -11.92 0.42 -17.39
N ALA A 258 -11.27 -0.67 -17.02
CA ALA A 258 -11.32 -1.20 -15.66
C ALA A 258 -10.30 -0.43 -14.81
N THR A 259 -10.78 0.30 -13.82
CA THR A 259 -9.96 1.06 -12.89
C THR A 259 -9.92 0.38 -11.53
N SER A 260 -8.75 0.41 -10.89
CA SER A 260 -8.62 0.06 -9.46
C SER A 260 -9.29 1.11 -8.58
N ASP A 261 -10.05 0.68 -7.57
CA ASP A 261 -10.71 1.53 -6.57
C ASP A 261 -9.73 2.52 -5.89
N LEU A 262 -8.46 2.14 -5.73
CA LEU A 262 -7.43 3.00 -5.16
C LEU A 262 -7.19 4.27 -5.98
N ASN A 263 -7.29 4.18 -7.32
CA ASN A 263 -7.11 5.36 -8.16
C ASN A 263 -8.19 6.40 -7.87
N ASP A 264 -9.43 5.99 -7.60
CA ASP A 264 -10.51 6.91 -7.25
C ASP A 264 -10.29 7.55 -5.87
N LEU A 265 -9.78 6.79 -4.89
CA LEU A 265 -9.43 7.30 -3.58
C LEU A 265 -8.27 8.31 -3.65
N TYR A 266 -7.21 8.00 -4.41
CA TYR A 266 -6.10 8.94 -4.66
C TYR A 266 -6.56 10.22 -5.37
N ARG A 267 -7.43 10.10 -6.38
CA ARG A 267 -8.00 11.27 -7.07
C ARG A 267 -8.76 12.17 -6.12
N ARG A 268 -9.55 11.60 -5.20
CA ARG A 268 -10.27 12.39 -4.18
C ARG A 268 -9.29 13.14 -3.27
N VAL A 269 -8.24 12.49 -2.77
CA VAL A 269 -7.22 13.13 -1.94
C VAL A 269 -6.55 14.29 -2.68
N ILE A 270 -6.09 14.06 -3.93
CA ILE A 270 -5.41 15.10 -4.72
C ILE A 270 -6.35 16.29 -5.00
N ASN A 271 -7.61 16.02 -5.37
CA ASN A 271 -8.60 17.07 -5.64
C ASN A 271 -8.86 17.94 -4.40
N ARG A 272 -9.04 17.32 -3.24
CA ARG A 272 -9.26 18.02 -1.96
C ARG A 272 -8.03 18.82 -1.56
N ASN A 273 -6.84 18.22 -1.70
CA ASN A 273 -5.59 18.86 -1.39
C ASN A 273 -5.33 20.11 -2.26
N ASN A 274 -5.54 20.00 -3.58
CA ASN A 274 -5.36 21.12 -4.50
C ASN A 274 -6.40 22.23 -4.26
N ARG A 275 -7.64 21.85 -3.94
CA ARG A 275 -8.69 22.80 -3.58
C ARG A 275 -8.33 23.56 -2.29
N LEU A 276 -7.82 22.87 -1.27
CA LEU A 276 -7.35 23.48 -0.04
C LEU A 276 -6.19 24.45 -0.29
N LYS A 277 -5.16 24.06 -1.07
CA LYS A 277 -4.06 24.96 -1.45
C LYS A 277 -4.57 26.25 -2.08
N ARG A 278 -5.48 26.13 -3.06
CA ARG A 278 -6.07 27.30 -3.73
C ARG A 278 -6.88 28.18 -2.78
N LEU A 279 -7.63 27.60 -1.85
CA LEU A 279 -8.39 28.36 -0.85
C LEU A 279 -7.47 29.14 0.10
N MET A 280 -6.35 28.54 0.51
CA MET A 280 -5.34 29.20 1.34
C MET A 280 -4.62 30.33 0.59
N GLU A 281 -4.27 30.11 -0.68
CA GLU A 281 -3.66 31.14 -1.54
C GLU A 281 -4.57 32.36 -1.74
N LEU A 282 -5.89 32.12 -1.87
CA LEU A 282 -6.90 33.16 -2.01
C LEU A 282 -7.30 33.81 -0.67
N ARG A 283 -6.71 33.38 0.46
CA ARG A 283 -7.10 33.82 1.82
C ARG A 283 -8.62 33.73 2.05
N ALA A 284 -9.21 32.60 1.64
CA ALA A 284 -10.63 32.36 1.84
C ALA A 284 -10.99 32.34 3.34
N PRO A 285 -12.25 32.67 3.71
CA PRO A 285 -12.70 32.65 5.11
C PRO A 285 -12.43 31.31 5.83
N ASP A 286 -12.10 31.40 7.12
CA ASP A 286 -11.67 30.25 7.94
C ASP A 286 -12.68 29.11 7.98
N ILE A 287 -13.99 29.41 7.98
CA ILE A 287 -15.04 28.39 7.96
C ILE A 287 -14.90 27.48 6.74
N ILE A 288 -14.60 28.06 5.56
CA ILE A 288 -14.43 27.32 4.32
C ILE A 288 -13.13 26.51 4.36
N VAL A 289 -12.04 27.09 4.87
CA VAL A 289 -10.74 26.42 5.01
C VAL A 289 -10.84 25.23 5.97
N ARG A 290 -11.48 25.40 7.14
CA ARG A 290 -11.71 24.33 8.14
C ARG A 290 -12.52 23.19 7.55
N ASN A 291 -13.61 23.50 6.83
CA ASN A 291 -14.39 22.47 6.16
C ASN A 291 -13.56 21.70 5.12
N GLU A 292 -12.72 22.38 4.33
CA GLU A 292 -11.87 21.69 3.36
C GLU A 292 -10.74 20.87 4.03
N LYS A 293 -10.16 21.35 5.15
CA LYS A 293 -9.23 20.55 5.99
C LYS A 293 -9.91 19.28 6.51
N ARG A 294 -11.14 19.38 7.01
CA ARG A 294 -11.96 18.21 7.43
C ARG A 294 -12.21 17.24 6.28
N MET A 295 -12.59 17.76 5.10
CA MET A 295 -12.81 16.93 3.90
C MET A 295 -11.53 16.24 3.42
N LEU A 296 -10.37 16.88 3.57
CA LEU A 296 -9.07 16.29 3.27
C LEU A 296 -8.73 15.14 4.24
N GLN A 297 -8.93 15.35 5.54
CA GLN A 297 -8.77 14.31 6.56
C GLN A 297 -9.62 13.07 6.22
N GLU A 298 -10.90 13.27 5.89
CA GLU A 298 -11.81 12.18 5.49
C GLU A 298 -11.37 11.44 4.22
N ALA A 299 -10.85 12.17 3.24
CA ALA A 299 -10.37 11.57 2.00
C ALA A 299 -9.14 10.68 2.24
N VAL A 300 -8.23 11.10 3.12
CA VAL A 300 -7.05 10.32 3.51
C VAL A 300 -7.44 9.13 4.40
N ASP A 301 -8.37 9.31 5.33
CA ASP A 301 -8.90 8.21 6.14
C ASP A 301 -9.48 7.10 5.26
N ALA A 302 -10.27 7.48 4.24
CA ALA A 302 -10.86 6.53 3.30
C ALA A 302 -9.82 5.85 2.40
N LEU A 303 -8.71 6.51 2.07
CA LEU A 303 -7.61 5.91 1.33
C LEU A 303 -6.95 4.77 2.13
N PHE A 304 -6.69 5.00 3.42
CA PHE A 304 -6.04 4.02 4.28
C PHE A 304 -6.99 2.93 4.77
N ASP A 305 -8.16 3.27 5.29
CA ASP A 305 -9.13 2.31 5.87
C ASP A 305 -10.58 2.82 5.71
N ASN A 306 -11.18 2.54 4.55
CA ASN A 306 -12.52 3.02 4.20
C ASN A 306 -13.59 2.38 5.10
N GLY A 307 -14.40 3.22 5.76
CA GLY A 307 -15.49 2.78 6.62
C GLY A 307 -15.15 2.65 8.11
N ARG A 308 -13.91 2.95 8.52
CA ARG A 308 -13.51 2.85 9.93
C ARG A 308 -14.12 3.93 10.84
N ARG A 309 -14.31 5.13 10.31
CA ARG A 309 -14.91 6.27 11.05
C ARG A 309 -16.43 6.31 10.93
N GLY A 310 -16.96 5.96 9.76
CA GLY A 310 -18.36 6.15 9.43
C GLY A 310 -18.74 5.43 8.15
N ARG A 311 -19.71 5.97 7.41
CA ARG A 311 -20.19 5.33 6.18
C ARG A 311 -19.08 5.23 5.14
N ALA A 312 -18.83 4.01 4.67
CA ALA A 312 -17.85 3.78 3.62
C ALA A 312 -18.20 4.55 2.34
N ILE A 313 -17.17 5.16 1.75
CA ILE A 313 -17.30 5.83 0.46
C ILE A 313 -17.59 4.78 -0.62
N THR A 314 -18.64 5.02 -1.40
CA THR A 314 -19.08 4.15 -2.48
C THR A 314 -18.66 4.67 -3.86
N GLY A 315 -18.43 3.73 -4.78
CA GLY A 315 -18.19 4.01 -6.19
C GLY A 315 -19.48 4.11 -7.00
N ALA A 316 -19.36 4.23 -8.33
CA ALA A 316 -20.51 4.32 -9.24
C ALA A 316 -21.50 3.14 -9.09
N ASN A 317 -21.00 1.95 -8.79
CA ASN A 317 -21.82 0.75 -8.62
C ASN A 317 -22.43 0.63 -7.21
N LYS A 318 -22.48 1.71 -6.42
CA LYS A 318 -22.93 1.76 -5.01
C LYS A 318 -22.20 0.81 -4.03
N ARG A 319 -21.23 0.02 -4.51
CA ARG A 319 -20.34 -0.79 -3.67
C ARG A 319 -19.31 0.09 -2.96
N PRO A 320 -18.91 -0.24 -1.71
CA PRO A 320 -17.82 0.45 -1.04
C PRO A 320 -16.50 0.25 -1.81
N LEU A 321 -15.72 1.31 -1.91
CA LEU A 321 -14.39 1.27 -2.53
C LEU A 321 -13.42 0.52 -1.61
N LYS A 322 -12.58 -0.36 -2.17
CA LYS A 322 -11.53 -1.07 -1.42
C LYS A 322 -10.37 -0.12 -1.09
N SER A 323 -10.04 0.00 0.19
CA SER A 323 -8.90 0.79 0.71
C SER A 323 -7.58 0.01 0.71
N LEU A 324 -6.47 0.67 1.07
CA LEU A 324 -5.18 0.01 1.25
C LEU A 324 -5.22 -1.11 2.30
N SER A 325 -5.91 -0.87 3.42
CA SER A 325 -6.11 -1.89 4.46
C SER A 325 -6.88 -3.11 3.94
N ASP A 326 -7.95 -2.89 3.17
CA ASP A 326 -8.80 -3.96 2.63
C ASP A 326 -8.07 -4.85 1.62
N MET A 327 -7.06 -4.31 0.94
CA MET A 327 -6.22 -5.11 0.05
C MET A 327 -5.34 -6.10 0.82
N LEU A 328 -4.95 -5.77 2.05
CA LEU A 328 -4.09 -6.62 2.87
C LEU A 328 -4.89 -7.63 3.69
N LYS A 329 -6.00 -7.19 4.30
CA LYS A 329 -6.79 -7.98 5.26
C LYS A 329 -7.89 -8.83 4.60
N GLY A 330 -8.41 -9.80 5.36
CA GLY A 330 -9.56 -10.61 4.96
C GLY A 330 -9.23 -11.84 4.08
N LYS A 331 -10.26 -12.60 3.71
CA LYS A 331 -10.12 -13.84 2.91
C LYS A 331 -9.60 -13.57 1.49
N GLN A 332 -10.03 -12.46 0.91
CA GLN A 332 -9.57 -11.98 -0.41
C GLN A 332 -8.35 -11.05 -0.31
N GLY A 333 -7.76 -10.88 0.88
CA GLY A 333 -6.58 -10.05 1.10
C GLY A 333 -5.31 -10.73 0.65
N ARG A 334 -4.24 -9.94 0.46
CA ARG A 334 -2.94 -10.42 -0.04
C ARG A 334 -2.36 -11.59 0.76
N PHE A 335 -2.40 -11.53 2.09
CA PHE A 335 -1.80 -12.57 2.94
C PHE A 335 -2.43 -13.96 2.70
N ARG A 336 -3.77 -14.04 2.72
CA ARG A 336 -4.47 -15.32 2.61
C ARG A 336 -4.59 -15.79 1.16
N GLN A 337 -4.94 -14.88 0.25
CA GLN A 337 -5.27 -15.27 -1.13
C GLN A 337 -4.04 -15.41 -2.02
N ASN A 338 -2.98 -14.61 -1.82
CA ASN A 338 -1.85 -14.54 -2.75
C ASN A 338 -0.52 -15.05 -2.18
N LEU A 339 -0.27 -14.85 -0.87
CA LEU A 339 0.98 -15.34 -0.26
C LEU A 339 0.86 -16.82 0.09
N LEU A 340 -0.21 -17.22 0.78
CA LEU A 340 -0.47 -18.63 1.13
C LEU A 340 -1.11 -19.41 -0.02
N GLY A 341 -2.02 -18.78 -0.76
CA GLY A 341 -2.61 -19.35 -1.97
C GLY A 341 -1.84 -18.91 -3.21
N LYS A 342 -1.20 -19.83 -3.91
CA LYS A 342 -0.59 -19.56 -5.22
C LYS A 342 -1.14 -20.53 -6.24
N ARG A 343 -1.49 -19.99 -7.41
CA ARG A 343 -1.67 -20.82 -8.59
C ARG A 343 -0.29 -21.25 -9.05
N VAL A 344 -0.14 -22.54 -9.29
CA VAL A 344 1.11 -23.15 -9.71
C VAL A 344 0.94 -23.67 -11.13
N ASP A 345 1.96 -23.43 -11.96
CA ASP A 345 2.06 -24.04 -13.28
C ASP A 345 2.37 -25.54 -13.14
N TYR A 346 2.30 -26.28 -14.26
CA TYR A 346 2.48 -27.74 -14.27
C TYR A 346 1.52 -28.48 -13.34
N SER A 347 0.26 -28.04 -13.33
CA SER A 347 -0.83 -28.67 -12.59
C SER A 347 -2.00 -29.00 -13.52
N GLY A 348 -2.74 -30.07 -13.19
CA GLY A 348 -3.88 -30.55 -13.96
C GLY A 348 -5.01 -31.04 -13.06
N ARG A 349 -6.22 -31.09 -13.60
CA ARG A 349 -7.41 -31.62 -12.90
C ARG A 349 -8.20 -32.49 -13.87
N SER A 350 -8.60 -33.68 -13.42
CA SER A 350 -9.48 -34.58 -14.14
C SER A 350 -10.44 -35.29 -13.20
N VAL A 351 -11.38 -36.03 -13.76
CA VAL A 351 -12.29 -36.93 -13.02
C VAL A 351 -11.56 -38.22 -12.70
N ILE A 352 -11.71 -38.70 -11.46
CA ILE A 352 -11.14 -39.96 -11.01
C ILE A 352 -12.04 -41.13 -11.42
N VAL A 353 -11.44 -42.22 -11.86
CA VAL A 353 -12.11 -43.47 -12.24
C VAL A 353 -11.40 -44.62 -11.52
N VAL A 354 -12.13 -45.70 -11.23
CA VAL A 354 -11.58 -46.89 -10.59
C VAL A 354 -10.70 -47.64 -11.59
N GLY A 355 -9.45 -47.97 -11.20
CA GLY A 355 -8.55 -48.82 -11.96
C GLY A 355 -8.03 -49.96 -11.08
N PRO A 356 -8.75 -51.09 -10.99
CA PRO A 356 -8.50 -52.13 -10.00
C PRO A 356 -7.22 -52.94 -10.24
N GLU A 357 -6.65 -52.86 -11.45
CA GLU A 357 -5.45 -53.61 -11.84
C GLU A 357 -4.13 -52.90 -11.45
N MET A 358 -4.20 -51.67 -10.94
CA MET A 358 -3.02 -50.86 -10.61
C MET A 358 -2.40 -51.24 -9.26
N LYS A 359 -1.08 -51.12 -9.14
CA LYS A 359 -0.39 -51.25 -7.84
C LYS A 359 -0.62 -50.02 -6.96
N LEU A 360 -0.43 -50.16 -5.65
CA LEU A 360 -0.63 -49.08 -4.68
C LEU A 360 0.19 -47.80 -4.96
N HIS A 361 1.36 -47.94 -5.58
CA HIS A 361 2.25 -46.83 -5.95
C HIS A 361 2.05 -46.34 -7.40
N GLN A 362 0.96 -46.73 -8.06
CA GLN A 362 0.68 -46.38 -9.45
C GLN A 362 -0.62 -45.62 -9.58
N CYS A 363 -0.66 -44.70 -10.54
CA CYS A 363 -1.88 -44.01 -10.93
C CYS A 363 -1.97 -43.90 -12.46
N GLY A 364 -3.20 -43.95 -12.98
CA GLY A 364 -3.47 -43.72 -14.39
C GLY A 364 -3.50 -42.22 -14.70
N LEU A 365 -2.66 -41.77 -15.63
CA LEU A 365 -2.64 -40.39 -16.12
C LEU A 365 -3.09 -40.35 -17.59
N PRO A 366 -4.08 -39.51 -17.97
CA PRO A 366 -4.47 -39.37 -19.37
C PRO A 366 -3.29 -38.88 -20.23
N LYS A 367 -3.06 -39.53 -21.37
CA LYS A 367 -1.97 -39.22 -22.31
C LYS A 367 -1.88 -37.73 -22.65
N LYS A 368 -3.01 -37.07 -22.91
CA LYS A 368 -3.06 -35.63 -23.21
C LYS A 368 -2.65 -34.75 -22.03
N MET A 369 -3.01 -35.14 -20.81
CA MET A 369 -2.57 -34.42 -19.60
C MET A 369 -1.06 -34.61 -19.38
N ALA A 370 -0.57 -35.83 -19.51
CA ALA A 370 0.85 -36.12 -19.41
C ALA A 370 1.66 -35.31 -20.45
N LEU A 371 1.18 -35.27 -21.69
CA LEU A 371 1.80 -34.49 -22.76
C LEU A 371 1.94 -33.01 -22.39
N GLU A 372 0.90 -32.38 -21.82
CA GLU A 372 0.91 -30.98 -21.38
C GLU A 372 1.82 -30.73 -20.17
N LEU A 373 1.74 -31.58 -19.15
CA LEU A 373 2.53 -31.42 -17.92
C LEU A 373 4.03 -31.56 -18.17
N PHE A 374 4.42 -32.48 -19.07
CA PHE A 374 5.82 -32.81 -19.32
C PHE A 374 6.42 -32.14 -20.57
N LYS A 375 5.71 -31.20 -21.22
CA LYS A 375 6.18 -30.52 -22.44
C LYS A 375 7.66 -30.09 -22.43
N PRO A 376 8.18 -29.43 -21.38
CA PRO A 376 9.58 -28.99 -21.39
C PRO A 376 10.57 -30.15 -21.44
N PHE A 377 10.28 -31.25 -20.74
CA PHE A 377 11.11 -32.45 -20.73
C PHE A 377 11.12 -33.14 -22.09
N ILE A 378 9.94 -33.22 -22.73
CA ILE A 378 9.78 -33.77 -24.07
C ILE A 378 10.59 -32.95 -25.09
N TYR A 379 10.51 -31.62 -25.04
CA TYR A 379 11.31 -30.76 -25.93
C TYR A 379 12.81 -31.00 -25.78
N SER A 380 13.29 -31.10 -24.54
CA SER A 380 14.71 -31.35 -24.25
C SER A 380 15.17 -32.72 -24.78
N LYS A 381 14.35 -33.76 -24.65
CA LYS A 381 14.64 -35.11 -25.15
C LYS A 381 14.61 -35.20 -26.67
N LEU A 382 13.62 -34.57 -27.32
CA LEU A 382 13.54 -34.49 -28.78
C LEU A 382 14.75 -33.81 -29.41
N GLU A 383 15.30 -32.77 -28.75
CA GLU A 383 16.53 -32.11 -29.18
C GLU A 383 17.75 -33.01 -28.95
N LYS A 384 17.85 -33.65 -27.77
CA LYS A 384 18.97 -34.52 -27.42
C LYS A 384 19.11 -35.74 -28.35
N TYR A 385 18.00 -36.33 -28.80
CA TYR A 385 18.00 -37.46 -29.73
C TYR A 385 18.09 -37.04 -31.20
N GLY A 386 18.19 -35.74 -31.49
CA GLY A 386 18.33 -35.24 -32.86
C GLY A 386 17.05 -35.29 -33.69
N HIS A 387 15.89 -35.65 -33.09
CA HIS A 387 14.60 -35.62 -33.78
C HIS A 387 14.17 -34.18 -34.11
N ALA A 388 14.57 -33.21 -33.29
CA ALA A 388 14.32 -31.80 -33.54
C ALA A 388 15.62 -30.97 -33.40
N THR A 389 15.92 -30.16 -34.41
CA THR A 389 17.10 -29.26 -34.39
C THR A 389 16.87 -27.96 -33.62
N THR A 390 15.61 -27.59 -33.36
CA THR A 390 15.25 -26.36 -32.63
C THR A 390 14.03 -26.59 -31.76
N ILE A 391 13.90 -25.82 -30.67
CA ILE A 391 12.71 -25.85 -29.78
C ILE A 391 11.41 -25.57 -30.57
N LYS A 392 11.45 -24.73 -31.60
CA LYS A 392 10.27 -24.46 -32.46
C LYS A 392 9.86 -25.68 -33.27
N ALA A 393 10.83 -26.45 -33.78
CA ALA A 393 10.55 -27.70 -34.48
C ALA A 393 9.98 -28.74 -33.51
N ALA A 394 10.58 -28.89 -32.32
CA ALA A 394 10.08 -29.78 -31.27
C ALA A 394 8.63 -29.43 -30.87
N LYS A 395 8.33 -28.14 -30.67
CA LYS A 395 6.97 -27.65 -30.39
C LYS A 395 5.98 -28.06 -31.47
N ARG A 396 6.31 -27.88 -32.76
CA ARG A 396 5.46 -28.30 -33.87
C ARG A 396 5.26 -29.82 -33.93
N MET A 397 6.26 -30.62 -33.55
CA MET A 397 6.13 -32.08 -33.51
C MET A 397 5.19 -32.53 -32.39
N VAL A 398 5.29 -31.91 -31.22
CA VAL A 398 4.39 -32.15 -30.08
C VAL A 398 2.96 -31.72 -30.37
N GLU A 399 2.76 -30.55 -31.00
CA GLU A 399 1.42 -30.08 -31.42
C GLU A 399 0.75 -31.00 -32.45
N LYS A 400 1.56 -31.71 -33.26
CA LYS A 400 1.08 -32.69 -34.24
C LYS A 400 0.95 -34.11 -33.68
N GLU A 401 1.22 -34.32 -32.40
CA GLU A 401 1.12 -35.62 -31.71
C GLU A 401 1.83 -36.76 -32.45
N ARG A 402 3.03 -36.48 -33.01
CA ARG A 402 3.76 -37.48 -33.80
C ARG A 402 4.14 -38.73 -32.97
N PRO A 403 4.28 -39.91 -33.60
CA PRO A 403 4.62 -41.16 -32.91
C PRO A 403 5.82 -41.06 -31.97
N GLU A 404 6.90 -40.42 -32.41
CA GLU A 404 8.16 -40.31 -31.64
C GLU A 404 7.99 -39.55 -30.32
N VAL A 405 6.96 -38.70 -30.23
CA VAL A 405 6.62 -37.95 -29.02
C VAL A 405 6.08 -38.87 -27.93
N TRP A 406 5.33 -39.91 -28.31
CA TRP A 406 4.75 -40.86 -27.36
C TRP A 406 5.81 -41.77 -26.75
N ASP A 407 6.78 -42.21 -27.55
CA ASP A 407 7.90 -43.03 -27.07
C ASP A 407 8.76 -42.24 -26.06
N ILE A 408 9.05 -40.98 -26.39
CA ILE A 408 9.78 -40.07 -25.49
C ILE A 408 8.98 -39.77 -24.23
N LEU A 409 7.66 -39.60 -24.35
CA LEU A 409 6.81 -39.37 -23.19
C LEU A 409 6.85 -40.56 -22.23
N GLU A 410 6.77 -41.79 -22.74
CA GLU A 410 6.87 -43.00 -21.92
C GLU A 410 8.22 -43.09 -21.20
N GLU A 411 9.31 -42.73 -21.88
CA GLU A 411 10.63 -42.67 -21.27
C GLU A 411 10.70 -41.61 -20.15
N VAL A 412 10.14 -40.42 -20.39
CA VAL A 412 10.17 -39.29 -19.44
C VAL A 412 9.38 -39.59 -18.16
N ILE A 413 8.28 -40.35 -18.25
CA ILE A 413 7.40 -40.61 -17.10
C ILE A 413 7.77 -41.86 -16.28
N ARG A 414 8.69 -42.71 -16.77
CA ARG A 414 8.93 -44.06 -16.21
C ARG A 414 9.27 -44.08 -14.72
N GLU A 415 10.02 -43.11 -14.22
CA GLU A 415 10.38 -42.97 -12.79
C GLU A 415 10.17 -41.55 -12.28
N HIS A 416 9.17 -40.85 -12.83
CA HIS A 416 8.89 -39.47 -12.45
C HIS A 416 7.55 -39.38 -11.67
N PRO A 417 7.57 -39.32 -10.33
CA PRO A 417 6.36 -39.33 -9.52
C PRO A 417 5.55 -38.04 -9.70
N VAL A 418 4.23 -38.15 -9.50
CA VAL A 418 3.29 -37.03 -9.61
C VAL A 418 2.50 -36.88 -8.32
N MET A 419 2.31 -35.65 -7.85
CA MET A 419 1.52 -35.40 -6.65
C MET A 419 0.02 -35.39 -6.98
N LEU A 420 -0.75 -36.29 -6.37
CA LEU A 420 -2.22 -36.28 -6.41
C LEU A 420 -2.78 -35.59 -5.17
N ASN A 421 -3.82 -34.77 -5.36
CA ASN A 421 -4.50 -34.08 -4.26
C ASN A 421 -6.02 -34.07 -4.48
N ARG A 422 -6.79 -34.19 -3.40
CA ARG A 422 -8.25 -34.05 -3.41
C ARG A 422 -8.70 -32.90 -2.49
N ALA A 423 -9.53 -32.01 -3.02
CA ALA A 423 -10.21 -30.99 -2.22
C ALA A 423 -11.49 -31.56 -1.59
N PRO A 424 -11.79 -31.28 -0.31
CA PRO A 424 -10.98 -30.53 0.65
C PRO A 424 -9.83 -31.38 1.27
N THR A 425 -8.64 -30.79 1.41
CA THR A 425 -7.48 -31.44 2.05
C THR A 425 -7.56 -31.24 3.57
N LEU A 426 -8.01 -32.26 4.31
CA LEU A 426 -8.20 -32.19 5.76
C LEU A 426 -6.95 -32.57 6.57
N HIS A 427 -6.11 -33.45 6.03
CA HIS A 427 -4.92 -33.98 6.68
C HIS A 427 -3.83 -34.27 5.64
N ARG A 428 -2.59 -34.52 6.11
CA ARG A 428 -1.42 -34.78 5.25
C ARG A 428 -1.63 -35.90 4.22
N LEU A 429 -2.41 -36.93 4.54
CA LEU A 429 -2.68 -38.05 3.63
C LEU A 429 -3.57 -37.68 2.42
N GLY A 430 -4.12 -36.46 2.38
CA GLY A 430 -4.88 -35.98 1.23
C GLY A 430 -4.01 -35.61 0.02
N ILE A 431 -2.69 -35.60 0.21
CA ILE A 431 -1.68 -35.41 -0.84
C ILE A 431 -0.73 -36.60 -0.83
N GLN A 432 -0.61 -37.28 -1.97
CA GLN A 432 0.24 -38.47 -2.13
C GLN A 432 1.03 -38.38 -3.44
N ALA A 433 2.17 -39.05 -3.51
CA ALA A 433 3.07 -39.10 -4.66
C ALA A 433 3.06 -40.49 -5.28
#